data_AF-A0A8T4NQP0-F1
#
_entry.id   AF-A0A8T4NQP0-F1
#
_cell.length_a   1.000
_cell.length_b   1.000
_cell.length_c   1.000
_cell.angle_alpha   90.00
_cell.angle_beta   90.00
_cell.angle_gamma   90.00
#
_symmetry.space_group_name_H-M   'P 1'
#
loop_
_entity.id
_entity.type
_entity.pdbx_description
1 polymer ?
#
loop_
_entity_poly.entity_id
_entity_poly.type
_entity_poly.pdbx_seq_one_letter_code
_entity_poly.pdbx_strand_id
1 'polypeptide(L)'
;MKIKYTEYLDFLIIPIIWLLIFGKNAFSNLILLDYAPSTFFDITKIIYMNDFKYSSYIFDSLKFIFLAVGINQLLFSISILIAMIISYAYIRKLSKLNNLPVSFTLLSALIFFFNPFIYSRIMVGQIGVIISYLLIPMSIFYIIKLFQSQFEIKDVIKTVISITIAGSFSIHFIALNVIILLTASFWFYFYRQKLSITPYFKGIIILFILLILLNALWLQGLFSNSSIFSVIDSSHESFFAPKLSQDIPAVAKVMGMWGFWREGGYITSYRSMPIPLWYISAIILVALMLIGYYSTNKDKTSKFFFSLWWVGLILATGISHPYTSPIFDFLFKHLPLFNGFRDSHKFVSFIALSYAYLIPIGLISLKQKLKIKITSITYLLLILFIITYTFPLININSQIFPANYPDSYIKVNEYLKTQPENNYAIYLPWQGYLTYDWSLKTSSDGRISVPINQIVERNIVQGEDVWGSENTLIREIGKCLDTQNTKCLENAGVRYVLKDKCAFYPESYGWLNSIKAYETKCLDVYQLDNKQVNISKKIPGRFIFGLIISLFTFAGMVLVLAQKSSKKPGQ
;
A
#
# COMPACT_ATOMS: atom_id res chain seq x y z
N MET A 1 -35.12 -1.92 -28.55
CA MET A 1 -34.32 -1.75 -27.32
C MET A 1 -33.01 -1.04 -27.71
N LYS A 2 -32.96 0.30 -27.71
CA LYS A 2 -31.71 1.05 -28.00
C LYS A 2 -30.82 0.95 -26.77
N ILE A 3 -29.92 -0.03 -26.75
CA ILE A 3 -28.84 -0.09 -25.76
C ILE A 3 -28.05 1.22 -25.93
N LYS A 4 -28.01 2.06 -24.90
CA LYS A 4 -27.18 3.26 -24.88
C LYS A 4 -25.71 2.82 -24.80
N TYR A 5 -25.12 2.50 -25.94
CA TYR A 5 -23.69 2.18 -26.07
C TYR A 5 -22.79 3.27 -25.45
N THR A 6 -23.30 4.50 -25.33
CA THR A 6 -22.61 5.62 -24.68
C THR A 6 -22.35 5.43 -23.18
N GLU A 7 -23.08 4.55 -22.49
CA GLU A 7 -22.90 4.31 -21.04
C GLU A 7 -21.79 3.30 -20.71
N TYR A 8 -21.19 2.66 -21.71
CA TYR A 8 -20.08 1.71 -21.52
C TYR A 8 -18.74 2.23 -22.07
N LEU A 9 -18.78 3.27 -22.91
CA LEU A 9 -17.58 3.88 -23.48
C LEU A 9 -16.68 4.52 -22.43
N ASP A 10 -17.25 5.05 -21.35
CA ASP A 10 -16.53 5.61 -20.21
C ASP A 10 -15.69 4.57 -19.45
N PHE A 11 -16.15 3.32 -19.37
CA PHE A 11 -15.37 2.20 -18.82
C PHE A 11 -14.11 1.86 -19.64
N LEU A 12 -14.07 2.21 -20.93
CA LEU A 12 -12.90 2.00 -21.79
C LEU A 12 -11.89 3.15 -21.72
N ILE A 13 -12.34 4.38 -21.43
CA ILE A 13 -11.46 5.56 -21.35
C ILE A 13 -10.37 5.38 -20.30
N ILE A 14 -10.72 4.85 -19.11
CA ILE A 14 -9.76 4.69 -18.01
C ILE A 14 -8.66 3.67 -18.36
N PRO A 15 -8.98 2.44 -18.83
CA PRO A 15 -7.97 1.52 -19.34
C PRO A 15 -7.13 2.09 -20.48
N ILE A 16 -7.73 2.84 -21.41
CA ILE A 16 -6.98 3.46 -22.51
C ILE A 16 -5.98 4.48 -21.97
N ILE A 17 -6.39 5.38 -21.07
CA ILE A 17 -5.48 6.35 -20.44
C ILE A 17 -4.36 5.64 -19.69
N TRP A 18 -4.68 4.58 -18.94
CA TRP A 18 -3.69 3.76 -18.27
C TRP A 18 -2.69 3.16 -19.27
N LEU A 19 -3.17 2.53 -20.34
CA LEU A 19 -2.33 1.97 -21.40
C LEU A 19 -1.53 3.03 -22.16
N LEU A 20 -2.01 4.26 -22.30
CA LEU A 20 -1.24 5.34 -22.92
C LEU A 20 -0.10 5.82 -22.02
N ILE A 21 -0.34 5.90 -20.71
CA ILE A 21 0.69 6.30 -19.73
C ILE A 21 1.73 5.18 -19.56
N PHE A 22 1.29 3.93 -19.52
CA PHE A 22 2.12 2.79 -19.09
C PHE A 22 2.51 1.83 -20.22
N GLY A 23 1.77 1.78 -21.33
CA GLY A 23 1.75 0.62 -22.23
C GLY A 23 3.02 0.31 -23.01
N LYS A 24 3.99 1.22 -23.14
CA LYS A 24 5.28 0.91 -23.82
C LYS A 24 6.33 0.34 -22.86
N ASN A 25 6.33 0.74 -21.59
CA ASN A 25 7.37 0.38 -20.61
C ASN A 25 6.86 -0.40 -19.39
N ALA A 26 5.55 -0.47 -19.14
CA ALA A 26 4.99 -1.23 -18.02
C ALA A 26 5.12 -2.75 -18.16
N PHE A 27 5.57 -3.21 -19.33
CA PHE A 27 5.80 -4.61 -19.67
C PHE A 27 7.29 -4.96 -19.80
N SER A 28 8.21 -4.11 -19.35
CA SER A 28 9.64 -4.46 -19.26
C SER A 28 10.07 -4.55 -17.79
N ASN A 29 11.13 -5.32 -17.50
CA ASN A 29 11.55 -5.83 -16.19
C ASN A 29 11.70 -4.77 -15.06
N LEU A 30 10.58 -4.26 -14.54
CA LEU A 30 10.53 -3.26 -13.48
C LEU A 30 11.07 -3.86 -12.18
N ILE A 31 12.24 -3.39 -11.75
CA ILE A 31 12.68 -3.50 -10.35
C ILE A 31 12.11 -2.27 -9.64
N LEU A 32 11.22 -2.50 -8.67
CA LEU A 32 10.69 -1.45 -7.81
C LEU A 32 11.23 -1.65 -6.39
N LEU A 33 11.36 -0.56 -5.62
CA LEU A 33 11.99 -0.55 -4.29
C LEU A 33 11.54 -1.71 -3.38
N ASP A 34 10.22 -1.90 -3.23
CA ASP A 34 9.63 -2.93 -2.37
C ASP A 34 9.15 -4.16 -3.16
N TYR A 35 9.39 -4.20 -4.48
CA TYR A 35 8.95 -5.28 -5.34
C TYR A 35 10.04 -5.70 -6.31
N ALA A 36 10.61 -6.86 -6.03
CA ALA A 36 11.25 -7.64 -7.04
C ALA A 36 10.63 -9.04 -7.08
N PRO A 37 10.13 -9.48 -8.25
CA PRO A 37 9.47 -10.76 -8.36
C PRO A 37 10.47 -11.87 -8.03
N SER A 38 10.11 -12.76 -7.11
CA SER A 38 10.88 -13.99 -6.92
C SER A 38 10.69 -14.88 -8.13
N THR A 39 11.78 -15.40 -8.70
CA THR A 39 11.72 -16.39 -9.78
C THR A 39 11.33 -17.78 -9.27
N PHE A 40 11.26 -17.96 -7.95
CA PHE A 40 11.03 -19.25 -7.31
C PHE A 40 9.89 -19.16 -6.29
N PHE A 41 8.99 -20.12 -6.33
CA PHE A 41 7.99 -20.34 -5.29
C PHE A 41 8.40 -21.56 -4.48
N ASP A 42 8.80 -21.30 -3.24
CA ASP A 42 9.17 -22.36 -2.32
C ASP A 42 8.18 -22.38 -1.15
N ILE A 43 7.28 -23.38 -1.15
CA ILE A 43 6.35 -23.64 -0.05
C ILE A 43 7.11 -23.84 1.26
N THR A 44 8.36 -24.32 1.23
CA THR A 44 9.14 -24.52 2.43
C THR A 44 9.64 -23.21 3.04
N LYS A 45 9.83 -22.13 2.25
CA LYS A 45 10.06 -20.77 2.79
C LYS A 45 8.86 -20.24 3.57
N ILE A 46 7.63 -20.62 3.21
CA ILE A 46 6.44 -20.34 4.02
C ILE A 46 6.64 -20.98 5.41
N ILE A 47 7.12 -22.22 5.47
CA ILE A 47 7.32 -22.95 6.73
C ILE A 47 8.43 -22.32 7.62
N TYR A 48 9.41 -21.62 7.03
CA TYR A 48 10.57 -21.06 7.74
C TYR A 48 10.45 -19.59 8.17
N MET A 49 9.43 -18.88 7.70
CA MET A 49 9.26 -17.46 8.01
C MET A 49 8.52 -17.28 9.33
N ASN A 50 8.84 -16.25 10.12
CA ASN A 50 8.06 -15.92 11.32
C ASN A 50 6.67 -15.33 10.97
N ASP A 51 5.78 -15.29 11.96
CA ASP A 51 4.32 -15.01 11.87
C ASP A 51 3.89 -13.85 10.98
N PHE A 52 4.72 -12.83 10.87
CA PHE A 52 4.39 -11.63 10.12
C PHE A 52 4.68 -11.76 8.61
N LYS A 53 5.73 -12.51 8.23
CA LYS A 53 6.10 -12.74 6.82
C LYS A 53 5.25 -13.81 6.12
N TYR A 54 4.49 -14.62 6.87
CA TYR A 54 3.47 -15.50 6.28
C TYR A 54 2.41 -14.72 5.52
N SER A 55 2.06 -13.51 5.98
CA SER A 55 1.03 -12.71 5.33
C SER A 55 1.46 -12.26 3.94
N SER A 56 2.66 -11.67 3.83
CA SER A 56 3.28 -11.35 2.54
C SER A 56 3.44 -12.58 1.67
N TYR A 57 3.77 -13.75 2.24
CA TYR A 57 3.96 -14.98 1.47
C TYR A 57 2.67 -15.66 1.01
N ILE A 58 1.56 -15.62 1.75
CA ILE A 58 0.24 -16.05 1.21
C ILE A 58 -0.18 -15.09 0.11
N PHE A 59 0.11 -13.78 0.24
CA PHE A 59 -0.04 -12.88 -0.90
C PHE A 59 0.88 -13.28 -2.03
N ASP A 60 2.12 -13.69 -1.78
CA ASP A 60 3.03 -14.23 -2.80
C ASP A 60 2.57 -15.59 -3.35
N SER A 61 1.79 -16.36 -2.59
CA SER A 61 1.21 -17.67 -2.97
C SER A 61 -0.08 -17.52 -3.78
N LEU A 62 -0.94 -16.56 -3.40
CA LEU A 62 -2.08 -16.13 -4.22
C LEU A 62 -1.57 -15.46 -5.48
N LYS A 63 -0.48 -14.68 -5.42
CA LYS A 63 0.27 -14.22 -6.59
C LYS A 63 0.75 -15.42 -7.39
N PHE A 64 1.31 -16.47 -6.76
CA PHE A 64 1.79 -17.72 -7.38
C PHE A 64 0.70 -18.49 -8.15
N ILE A 65 -0.53 -18.55 -7.64
CA ILE A 65 -1.68 -19.15 -8.35
C ILE A 65 -1.95 -18.43 -9.69
N PHE A 66 -1.48 -17.19 -9.84
CA PHE A 66 -1.50 -16.43 -11.09
C PHE A 66 -0.13 -16.41 -11.84
N LEU A 67 0.94 -17.07 -11.36
CA LEU A 67 2.35 -16.75 -11.68
C LEU A 67 3.09 -17.83 -12.51
N ALA A 68 3.16 -17.65 -13.83
CA ALA A 68 4.32 -18.12 -14.60
C ALA A 68 5.02 -16.87 -15.15
N VAL A 69 6.34 -16.79 -15.01
CA VAL A 69 7.19 -15.57 -15.03
C VAL A 69 6.95 -14.53 -16.15
N GLY A 70 6.34 -14.87 -17.29
CA GLY A 70 5.89 -13.88 -18.31
C GLY A 70 4.51 -13.24 -18.06
N ILE A 71 3.69 -13.85 -17.21
CA ILE A 71 2.30 -13.49 -16.90
C ILE A 71 2.25 -12.42 -15.78
N ASN A 72 3.30 -12.27 -14.97
CA ASN A 72 3.30 -11.40 -13.78
C ASN A 72 3.11 -9.91 -14.07
N GLN A 73 3.71 -9.43 -15.17
CA GLN A 73 3.64 -8.02 -15.57
C GLN A 73 2.28 -7.69 -16.20
N LEU A 74 1.77 -8.61 -17.02
CA LEU A 74 0.45 -8.53 -17.59
C LEU A 74 -0.61 -8.59 -16.48
N LEU A 75 -0.48 -9.50 -15.51
CA LEU A 75 -1.37 -9.60 -14.36
C LEU A 75 -1.26 -8.42 -13.41
N PHE A 76 -0.08 -7.83 -13.26
CA PHE A 76 0.10 -6.60 -12.50
C PHE A 76 -0.75 -5.48 -13.12
N SER A 77 -0.58 -5.24 -14.42
CA SER A 77 -1.35 -4.23 -15.15
C SER A 77 -2.84 -4.56 -15.14
N ILE A 78 -3.21 -5.83 -15.36
CA ILE A 78 -4.59 -6.31 -15.32
C ILE A 78 -5.19 -6.12 -13.93
N SER A 79 -4.47 -6.42 -12.85
CA SER A 79 -4.98 -6.29 -11.48
C SER A 79 -5.27 -4.83 -11.14
N ILE A 80 -4.39 -3.92 -11.52
CA ILE A 80 -4.64 -2.48 -11.37
C ILE A 80 -5.84 -2.06 -12.25
N LEU A 81 -5.90 -2.49 -13.51
CA LEU A 81 -7.01 -2.17 -14.41
C LEU A 81 -8.35 -2.68 -13.87
N ILE A 82 -8.40 -3.92 -13.36
CA ILE A 82 -9.58 -4.48 -12.71
C ILE A 82 -9.94 -3.64 -11.48
N ALA A 83 -8.96 -3.30 -10.63
CA ALA A 83 -9.20 -2.45 -9.46
C ALA A 83 -9.73 -1.06 -9.86
N MET A 84 -9.21 -0.44 -10.92
CA MET A 84 -9.70 0.83 -11.47
C MET A 84 -11.12 0.70 -12.02
N ILE A 85 -11.44 -0.39 -12.72
CA ILE A 85 -12.80 -0.65 -13.25
C ILE A 85 -13.80 -0.82 -12.10
N ILE A 86 -13.45 -1.63 -11.09
CA ILE A 86 -14.25 -1.80 -9.88
C ILE A 86 -14.44 -0.44 -9.19
N SER A 87 -13.34 0.29 -8.97
CA SER A 87 -13.34 1.61 -8.36
C SER A 87 -14.26 2.57 -9.11
N TYR A 88 -14.15 2.65 -10.44
CA TYR A 88 -14.97 3.49 -11.30
C TYR A 88 -16.45 3.14 -11.16
N ALA A 89 -16.80 1.85 -11.17
CA ALA A 89 -18.17 1.40 -10.99
C ALA A 89 -18.75 1.87 -9.64
N TYR A 90 -17.97 1.86 -8.57
CA TYR A 90 -18.42 2.33 -7.26
C TYR A 90 -18.39 3.85 -7.11
N ILE A 91 -17.43 4.54 -7.73
CA ILE A 91 -17.46 6.01 -7.88
C ILE A 91 -18.74 6.40 -8.62
N ARG A 92 -19.10 5.74 -9.72
CA ARG A 92 -20.35 5.98 -10.45
C ARG A 92 -21.58 5.78 -9.57
N LYS A 93 -21.60 4.75 -8.71
CA LYS A 93 -22.69 4.55 -7.74
C LYS A 93 -22.75 5.67 -6.70
N LEU A 94 -21.61 6.13 -6.18
CA LEU A 94 -21.53 7.27 -5.26
C LEU A 94 -21.98 8.58 -5.93
N SER A 95 -21.54 8.82 -7.16
CA SER A 95 -21.91 9.99 -7.96
C SER A 95 -23.39 10.05 -8.27
N LYS A 96 -24.06 8.90 -8.47
CA LYS A 96 -25.52 8.81 -8.64
C LYS A 96 -26.28 9.28 -7.40
N LEU A 97 -25.72 9.19 -6.19
CA LEU A 97 -26.38 9.71 -4.98
C LEU A 97 -26.62 11.23 -5.03
N ASN A 98 -25.81 11.95 -5.81
CA ASN A 98 -25.92 13.40 -6.03
C ASN A 98 -26.40 13.77 -7.44
N ASN A 99 -26.94 12.82 -8.20
CA ASN A 99 -27.37 13.04 -9.59
C ASN A 99 -26.26 13.61 -10.50
N LEU A 100 -24.99 13.25 -10.26
CA LEU A 100 -23.89 13.77 -11.07
C LEU A 100 -23.91 13.19 -12.50
N PRO A 101 -23.74 14.03 -13.54
CA PRO A 101 -23.57 13.57 -14.90
C PRO A 101 -22.34 12.66 -15.07
N VAL A 102 -22.33 11.84 -16.13
CA VAL A 102 -21.23 10.90 -16.44
C VAL A 102 -19.89 11.62 -16.54
N SER A 103 -19.83 12.78 -17.21
CA SER A 103 -18.60 13.55 -17.37
C SER A 103 -17.96 13.97 -16.04
N PHE A 104 -18.77 14.34 -15.05
CA PHE A 104 -18.30 14.68 -13.70
C PHE A 104 -17.92 13.43 -12.90
N THR A 105 -18.54 12.28 -13.18
CA THR A 105 -18.09 10.99 -12.63
C THR A 105 -16.71 10.63 -13.18
N LEU A 106 -16.48 10.81 -14.49
CA LEU A 106 -15.17 10.58 -15.10
C LEU A 106 -14.12 11.50 -14.48
N LEU A 107 -14.43 12.79 -14.28
CA LEU A 107 -13.54 13.70 -13.55
C LEU A 107 -13.24 13.22 -12.13
N SER A 108 -14.25 12.75 -11.39
CA SER A 108 -14.08 12.17 -10.04
C SER A 108 -13.05 11.04 -10.06
N ALA A 109 -13.19 10.14 -11.05
CA ALA A 109 -12.31 9.01 -11.24
C ALA A 109 -10.89 9.42 -11.66
N LEU A 110 -10.76 10.41 -12.54
CA LEU A 110 -9.45 10.93 -12.96
C LEU A 110 -8.67 11.54 -11.79
N ILE A 111 -9.32 12.36 -10.95
CA ILE A 111 -8.72 12.91 -9.72
C ILE A 111 -8.28 11.78 -8.79
N PHE A 112 -9.09 10.74 -8.68
CA PHE A 112 -8.81 9.61 -7.78
C PHE A 112 -7.70 8.68 -8.31
N PHE A 113 -7.63 8.45 -9.62
CA PHE A 113 -6.69 7.49 -10.23
C PHE A 113 -5.34 8.10 -10.58
N PHE A 114 -5.33 9.37 -10.98
CA PHE A 114 -4.14 10.04 -11.47
C PHE A 114 -3.83 11.19 -10.53
N ASN A 115 -3.12 10.87 -9.46
CA ASN A 115 -2.67 11.86 -8.49
C ASN A 115 -1.28 11.53 -7.93
N PRO A 116 -0.65 12.47 -7.22
CA PRO A 116 0.70 12.33 -6.69
C PRO A 116 0.85 11.20 -5.66
N PHE A 117 -0.22 10.87 -4.92
CA PHE A 117 -0.20 9.72 -4.03
C PHE A 117 0.01 8.43 -4.84
N ILE A 118 -0.78 8.19 -5.89
CA ILE A 118 -0.58 7.04 -6.79
C ILE A 118 0.81 7.03 -7.40
N TYR A 119 1.26 8.17 -7.93
CA TYR A 119 2.61 8.32 -8.49
C TYR A 119 3.69 7.86 -7.51
N SER A 120 3.72 8.43 -6.30
CA SER A 120 4.75 8.11 -5.32
C SER A 120 4.78 6.62 -4.99
N ARG A 121 3.61 5.97 -4.88
CA ARG A 121 3.50 4.54 -4.59
C ARG A 121 3.93 3.66 -5.76
N ILE A 122 3.70 4.07 -7.01
CA ILE A 122 4.20 3.36 -8.19
C ILE A 122 5.73 3.42 -8.17
N MET A 123 6.29 4.59 -7.92
CA MET A 123 7.72 4.82 -7.92
C MET A 123 8.49 4.04 -6.81
N VAL A 124 7.83 3.69 -5.69
CA VAL A 124 8.39 2.75 -4.67
C VAL A 124 7.95 1.29 -4.88
N GLY A 125 7.09 0.98 -5.84
CA GLY A 125 6.56 -0.39 -6.01
C GLY A 125 5.61 -0.85 -4.93
N GLN A 126 4.95 0.07 -4.24
CA GLN A 126 3.92 -0.26 -3.24
C GLN A 126 2.58 -0.54 -3.92
N ILE A 127 2.58 -1.59 -4.74
CA ILE A 127 1.44 -1.97 -5.57
C ILE A 127 0.24 -2.41 -4.72
N GLY A 128 0.50 -3.16 -3.65
CA GLY A 128 -0.56 -3.58 -2.74
C GLY A 128 -1.31 -2.41 -2.11
N VAL A 129 -0.58 -1.32 -1.80
CA VAL A 129 -1.14 -0.05 -1.33
C VAL A 129 -2.02 0.59 -2.41
N ILE A 130 -1.56 0.59 -3.67
CA ILE A 130 -2.33 1.15 -4.81
C ILE A 130 -3.62 0.39 -5.03
N ILE A 131 -3.56 -0.94 -5.13
CA ILE A 131 -4.76 -1.77 -5.36
C ILE A 131 -5.75 -1.59 -4.20
N SER A 132 -5.26 -1.61 -2.95
CA SER A 132 -6.09 -1.36 -1.77
C SER A 132 -6.76 0.01 -1.81
N TYR A 133 -6.00 1.05 -2.16
CA TYR A 133 -6.50 2.40 -2.35
C TYR A 133 -7.59 2.47 -3.43
N LEU A 134 -7.34 1.87 -4.59
CA LEU A 134 -8.29 1.86 -5.71
C LEU A 134 -9.61 1.18 -5.31
N LEU A 135 -9.58 0.21 -4.41
CA LEU A 135 -10.76 -0.52 -3.95
C LEU A 135 -11.54 0.18 -2.82
N ILE A 136 -11.01 1.25 -2.19
CA ILE A 136 -11.74 1.97 -1.12
C ILE A 136 -13.14 2.46 -1.53
N PRO A 137 -13.38 3.02 -2.75
CA PRO A 137 -14.72 3.49 -3.13
C PRO A 137 -15.81 2.40 -3.01
N MET A 138 -15.45 1.13 -3.20
CA MET A 138 -16.35 -0.01 -2.95
C MET A 138 -16.75 -0.09 -1.49
N SER A 139 -15.77 -0.02 -0.57
CA SER A 139 -16.01 -0.04 0.86
C SER A 139 -16.87 1.14 1.31
N ILE A 140 -16.54 2.35 0.88
CA ILE A 140 -17.31 3.57 1.20
C ILE A 140 -18.76 3.45 0.74
N PHE A 141 -18.99 2.94 -0.48
CA PHE A 141 -20.36 2.76 -0.97
C PHE A 141 -21.19 1.86 -0.04
N TYR A 142 -20.64 0.72 0.38
CA TYR A 142 -21.35 -0.18 1.30
C TYR A 142 -21.47 0.38 2.72
N ILE A 143 -20.46 1.10 3.22
CA ILE A 143 -20.51 1.81 4.51
C ILE A 143 -21.64 2.86 4.49
N ILE A 144 -21.69 3.70 3.46
CA ILE A 144 -22.77 4.71 3.32
C ILE A 144 -24.12 4.01 3.23
N LYS A 145 -24.23 2.94 2.43
CA LYS A 145 -25.47 2.19 2.29
C LYS A 145 -25.94 1.60 3.62
N LEU A 146 -25.04 0.99 4.38
CA LEU A 146 -25.29 0.43 5.71
C LEU A 146 -25.92 1.46 6.64
N PHE A 147 -25.44 2.71 6.60
CA PHE A 147 -25.97 3.79 7.43
C PHE A 147 -27.16 4.54 6.81
N GLN A 148 -27.46 4.35 5.53
CA GLN A 148 -28.63 4.90 4.85
C GLN A 148 -29.86 3.98 4.94
N SER A 149 -29.70 2.67 5.03
CA SER A 149 -30.78 1.69 5.23
C SER A 149 -31.04 1.38 6.70
N GLN A 150 -32.11 0.64 7.01
CA GLN A 150 -32.21 -0.04 8.30
C GLN A 150 -31.08 -1.08 8.38
N PHE A 151 -30.52 -1.31 9.57
CA PHE A 151 -29.42 -2.26 9.75
C PHE A 151 -29.88 -3.67 9.36
N GLU A 152 -29.50 -4.10 8.16
CA GLU A 152 -29.72 -5.45 7.66
C GLU A 152 -28.39 -6.22 7.66
N ILE A 153 -28.42 -7.48 8.10
CA ILE A 153 -27.24 -8.35 8.12
C ILE A 153 -26.58 -8.46 6.73
N LYS A 154 -27.36 -8.37 5.64
CA LYS A 154 -26.83 -8.40 4.25
C LYS A 154 -25.90 -7.21 3.96
N ASP A 155 -26.24 -6.03 4.49
CA ASP A 155 -25.47 -4.81 4.26
C ASP A 155 -24.23 -4.80 5.17
N VAL A 156 -24.34 -5.37 6.38
CA VAL A 156 -23.19 -5.65 7.26
C VAL A 156 -22.20 -6.59 6.57
N ILE A 157 -22.66 -7.73 6.06
CA ILE A 157 -21.82 -8.72 5.36
C ILE A 157 -21.15 -8.08 4.14
N LYS A 158 -21.91 -7.34 3.31
CA LYS A 158 -21.33 -6.65 2.14
C LYS A 158 -20.26 -5.63 2.53
N THR A 159 -20.46 -4.93 3.65
CA THR A 159 -19.49 -3.98 4.20
C THR A 159 -18.23 -4.69 4.70
N VAL A 160 -18.38 -5.81 5.43
CA VAL A 160 -17.23 -6.59 5.93
C VAL A 160 -16.42 -7.17 4.77
N ILE A 161 -17.10 -7.75 3.77
CA ILE A 161 -16.45 -8.28 2.58
C ILE A 161 -15.76 -7.17 1.80
N SER A 162 -16.39 -6.01 1.60
CA SER A 162 -15.76 -4.92 0.85
C SER A 162 -14.54 -4.35 1.56
N ILE A 163 -14.61 -4.13 2.88
CA ILE A 163 -13.46 -3.69 3.70
C ILE A 163 -12.34 -4.72 3.61
N THR A 164 -12.66 -6.00 3.72
CA THR A 164 -11.67 -7.09 3.64
C THR A 164 -11.01 -7.09 2.27
N ILE A 165 -11.77 -7.10 1.16
CA ILE A 165 -11.21 -7.06 -0.20
C ILE A 165 -10.34 -5.81 -0.42
N ALA A 166 -10.81 -4.65 0.03
CA ALA A 166 -10.05 -3.41 -0.10
C ALA A 166 -8.78 -3.38 0.78
N GLY A 167 -8.74 -4.12 1.88
CA GLY A 167 -7.59 -4.21 2.77
C GLY A 167 -6.71 -5.45 2.58
N SER A 168 -7.12 -6.41 1.75
CA SER A 168 -6.36 -7.64 1.50
C SER A 168 -4.95 -7.28 1.02
N PHE A 169 -4.82 -6.41 0.02
CA PHE A 169 -3.51 -6.12 -0.57
C PHE A 169 -2.60 -5.26 0.31
N SER A 170 -3.12 -4.68 1.40
CA SER A 170 -2.36 -3.91 2.39
C SER A 170 -3.15 -3.81 3.68
N ILE A 171 -2.62 -4.42 4.76
CA ILE A 171 -3.24 -4.43 6.09
C ILE A 171 -3.58 -3.03 6.62
N HIS A 172 -2.77 -2.01 6.25
CA HIS A 172 -3.03 -0.61 6.56
C HIS A 172 -4.41 -0.15 6.08
N PHE A 173 -4.89 -0.67 4.96
CA PHE A 173 -6.18 -0.29 4.40
C PHE A 173 -7.37 -0.94 5.11
N ILE A 174 -7.17 -2.04 5.86
CA ILE A 174 -8.21 -2.49 6.81
C ILE A 174 -8.40 -1.42 7.88
N ALA A 175 -7.31 -0.97 8.51
CA ALA A 175 -7.36 0.06 9.55
C ALA A 175 -7.87 1.41 9.02
N LEU A 176 -7.45 1.84 7.80
CA LEU A 176 -7.99 3.05 7.17
C LEU A 176 -9.50 2.93 6.91
N ASN A 177 -9.99 1.78 6.45
CA ASN A 177 -11.43 1.55 6.27
C ASN A 177 -12.20 1.52 7.60
N VAL A 178 -11.58 1.09 8.70
CA VAL A 178 -12.16 1.21 10.04
C VAL A 178 -12.31 2.68 10.43
N ILE A 179 -11.30 3.53 10.16
CA ILE A 179 -11.41 4.98 10.41
C ILE A 179 -12.52 5.61 9.55
N ILE A 180 -12.64 5.20 8.28
CA ILE A 180 -13.75 5.60 7.40
C ILE A 180 -15.10 5.19 7.99
N LEU A 181 -15.22 3.93 8.45
CA LEU A 181 -16.43 3.40 9.08
C LEU A 181 -16.80 4.20 10.34
N LEU A 182 -15.84 4.51 11.21
CA LEU A 182 -16.06 5.30 12.43
C LEU A 182 -16.48 6.74 12.10
N THR A 183 -15.83 7.36 11.11
CA THR A 183 -16.18 8.72 10.65
C THR A 183 -17.59 8.76 10.06
N ALA A 184 -17.96 7.75 9.25
CA ALA A 184 -19.32 7.61 8.72
C ALA A 184 -20.31 7.33 9.85
N SER A 185 -19.96 6.45 10.79
CA SER A 185 -20.79 6.11 11.94
C SER A 185 -21.17 7.37 12.72
N PHE A 186 -20.18 8.19 13.07
CA PHE A 186 -20.36 9.48 13.75
C PHE A 186 -21.39 10.36 13.03
N TRP A 187 -21.16 10.71 11.76
CA TRP A 187 -22.04 11.63 11.05
C TRP A 187 -23.44 11.08 10.82
N PHE A 188 -23.58 9.81 10.47
CA PHE A 188 -24.88 9.24 10.19
C PHE A 188 -25.69 8.98 11.46
N TYR A 189 -25.04 8.73 12.60
CA TYR A 189 -25.69 8.65 13.91
C TYR A 189 -26.34 9.98 14.29
N PHE A 190 -25.58 11.08 14.31
CA PHE A 190 -26.10 12.41 14.69
C PHE A 190 -27.21 12.91 13.77
N TYR A 191 -27.18 12.53 12.49
CA TYR A 191 -28.23 12.89 11.54
C TYR A 191 -29.50 12.04 11.65
N ARG A 192 -29.43 10.85 12.26
CA ARG A 192 -30.59 10.01 12.52
C ARG A 192 -31.14 10.30 13.91
N GLN A 193 -31.77 11.47 14.07
CA GLN A 193 -32.38 11.93 15.33
C GLN A 193 -33.51 11.02 15.89
N LYS A 194 -33.86 9.90 15.24
CA LYS A 194 -35.03 9.07 15.56
C LYS A 194 -34.77 7.56 15.68
N LEU A 195 -33.52 7.08 15.58
CA LEU A 195 -33.26 5.66 15.80
C LEU A 195 -32.92 5.36 17.25
N SER A 196 -33.48 4.27 17.75
CA SER A 196 -32.97 3.64 18.97
C SER A 196 -31.47 3.36 18.78
N ILE A 197 -30.68 3.79 19.76
CA ILE A 197 -29.23 3.60 19.80
C ILE A 197 -28.85 2.11 19.82
N THR A 198 -29.71 1.27 20.40
CA THR A 198 -29.43 -0.16 20.62
C THR A 198 -29.24 -0.98 19.34
N PRO A 199 -30.16 -0.99 18.35
CA PRO A 199 -29.96 -1.73 17.10
C PRO A 199 -28.76 -1.21 16.28
N TYR A 200 -28.47 0.09 16.38
CA TYR A 200 -27.33 0.73 15.73
C TYR A 200 -26.00 0.18 16.29
N PHE A 201 -25.83 0.21 17.62
CA PHE A 201 -24.64 -0.32 18.29
C PHE A 201 -24.50 -1.84 18.09
N LYS A 202 -25.59 -2.60 18.16
CA LYS A 202 -25.58 -4.05 17.85
C LYS A 202 -25.06 -4.32 16.44
N GLY A 203 -25.51 -3.57 15.44
CA GLY A 203 -25.06 -3.73 14.06
C GLY A 203 -23.56 -3.45 13.88
N ILE A 204 -23.04 -2.41 14.55
CA ILE A 204 -21.61 -2.09 14.54
C ILE A 204 -20.79 -3.17 15.24
N ILE A 205 -21.23 -3.68 16.40
CA ILE A 205 -20.56 -4.77 17.11
C ILE A 205 -20.48 -6.02 16.24
N ILE A 206 -21.59 -6.42 15.61
CA ILE A 206 -21.63 -7.57 14.69
C ILE A 206 -20.66 -7.35 13.53
N LEU A 207 -20.61 -6.14 12.96
CA LEU A 207 -19.68 -5.79 11.90
C LEU A 207 -18.22 -6.00 12.36
N PHE A 208 -17.83 -5.47 13.52
CA PHE A 208 -16.45 -5.63 14.03
C PHE A 208 -16.11 -7.09 14.33
N ILE A 209 -17.02 -7.86 14.92
CA ILE A 209 -16.82 -9.30 15.17
C ILE A 209 -16.57 -10.02 13.83
N LEU A 210 -17.44 -9.80 12.85
CA LEU A 210 -17.31 -10.42 11.53
C LEU A 210 -16.04 -9.98 10.81
N LEU A 211 -15.62 -8.72 10.97
CA LEU A 211 -14.38 -8.20 10.39
C LEU A 211 -13.15 -8.87 11.02
N ILE A 212 -13.13 -9.03 12.34
CA ILE A 212 -12.06 -9.72 13.07
C ILE A 212 -12.01 -11.20 12.66
N LEU A 213 -13.14 -11.89 12.67
CA LEU A 213 -13.22 -13.31 12.31
C LEU A 213 -12.79 -13.56 10.86
N LEU A 214 -13.26 -12.73 9.92
CA LEU A 214 -12.89 -12.89 8.51
C LEU A 214 -11.40 -12.63 8.28
N ASN A 215 -10.80 -11.71 9.05
CA ASN A 215 -9.38 -11.36 8.94
C ASN A 215 -8.47 -12.05 9.97
N ALA A 216 -8.98 -13.05 10.70
CA ALA A 216 -8.24 -13.73 11.77
C ALA A 216 -6.90 -14.32 11.29
N LEU A 217 -6.87 -14.85 10.07
CA LEU A 217 -5.64 -15.36 9.42
C LEU A 217 -4.48 -14.36 9.45
N TRP A 218 -4.75 -13.07 9.28
CA TRP A 218 -3.72 -12.03 9.19
C TRP A 218 -3.55 -11.30 10.52
N LEU A 219 -4.64 -11.11 11.27
CA LEU A 219 -4.63 -10.41 12.55
C LEU A 219 -3.89 -11.18 13.64
N GLN A 220 -3.78 -12.51 13.55
CA GLN A 220 -3.02 -13.30 14.54
C GLN A 220 -1.56 -12.85 14.69
N GLY A 221 -0.92 -12.35 13.62
CA GLY A 221 0.47 -11.90 13.64
C GLY A 221 0.67 -10.68 14.54
N LEU A 222 -0.40 -9.90 14.74
CA LEU A 222 -0.42 -8.73 15.61
C LEU A 222 -0.27 -9.10 17.09
N PHE A 223 -0.72 -10.29 17.49
CA PHE A 223 -0.72 -10.75 18.87
C PHE A 223 0.49 -11.61 19.23
N SER A 224 1.48 -11.71 18.33
CA SER A 224 2.72 -12.44 18.61
C SER A 224 3.68 -11.58 19.46
N ASN A 225 4.39 -12.19 20.40
CA ASN A 225 5.41 -11.49 21.21
C ASN A 225 6.57 -10.92 20.37
N SER A 226 6.69 -11.34 19.12
CA SER A 226 7.64 -10.85 18.12
C SER A 226 6.96 -9.96 17.07
N SER A 227 5.88 -9.27 17.42
CA SER A 227 5.17 -8.42 16.46
C SER A 227 6.06 -7.28 16.00
N ILE A 228 6.01 -6.93 14.71
CA ILE A 228 6.78 -5.79 14.18
C ILE A 228 6.49 -4.47 14.92
N PHE A 229 5.32 -4.37 15.55
CA PHE A 229 4.88 -3.18 16.28
C PHE A 229 5.64 -2.96 17.60
N SER A 230 6.34 -3.96 18.16
CA SER A 230 7.17 -3.74 19.36
C SER A 230 8.43 -2.92 19.08
N VAL A 231 8.81 -2.81 17.81
CA VAL A 231 10.09 -2.25 17.36
C VAL A 231 9.94 -0.86 16.77
N ILE A 232 8.73 -0.53 16.31
CA ILE A 232 8.47 0.75 15.71
C ILE A 232 8.39 1.81 16.82
N ASP A 233 9.36 2.72 16.81
CA ASP A 233 9.51 3.84 17.74
C ASP A 233 9.45 5.22 17.05
N SER A 234 9.67 6.29 17.81
CA SER A 234 9.62 7.68 17.32
C SER A 234 10.70 8.02 16.28
N SER A 235 11.78 7.25 16.21
CA SER A 235 12.83 7.50 15.22
C SER A 235 12.45 6.96 13.84
N HIS A 236 11.66 5.88 13.79
CA HIS A 236 10.99 5.45 12.57
C HIS A 236 10.00 6.51 12.06
N GLU A 237 9.19 7.03 12.97
CA GLU A 237 8.23 8.09 12.66
C GLU A 237 8.94 9.32 12.04
N SER A 238 10.04 9.76 12.64
CA SER A 238 10.88 10.87 12.12
C SER A 238 11.48 10.57 10.75
N PHE A 239 11.88 9.33 10.51
CA PHE A 239 12.41 8.91 9.21
C PHE A 239 11.34 8.96 8.11
N PHE A 240 10.16 8.39 8.39
CA PHE A 240 9.04 8.25 7.45
C PHE A 240 8.09 9.47 7.41
N ALA A 241 8.36 10.51 8.19
CA ALA A 241 7.60 11.75 8.16
C ALA A 241 7.71 12.48 6.80
N PRO A 242 6.65 13.19 6.36
CA PRO A 242 6.70 14.05 5.18
C PRO A 242 7.88 15.02 5.22
N LYS A 243 8.73 15.00 4.19
CA LYS A 243 9.96 15.82 4.18
C LYS A 243 9.65 17.27 3.82
N LEU A 244 10.35 18.19 4.48
CA LEU A 244 10.29 19.63 4.24
C LEU A 244 11.25 20.08 3.13
N SER A 245 11.31 19.36 2.00
CA SER A 245 12.12 19.82 0.86
C SER A 245 11.53 21.04 0.14
N GLN A 246 12.40 21.82 -0.53
CA GLN A 246 12.05 22.96 -1.39
C GLN A 246 11.34 24.12 -0.69
N ASP A 247 11.51 24.26 0.63
CA ASP A 247 10.88 25.31 1.45
C ASP A 247 9.34 25.32 1.37
N ILE A 248 8.73 24.20 0.95
CA ILE A 248 7.28 24.03 0.92
C ILE A 248 6.83 23.43 2.26
N PRO A 249 5.91 24.08 3.00
CA PRO A 249 5.39 23.53 4.25
C PRO A 249 4.74 22.16 4.06
N ALA A 250 4.95 21.22 5.01
CA ALA A 250 4.41 19.86 4.93
C ALA A 250 2.88 19.82 4.73
N VAL A 251 2.14 20.69 5.42
CA VAL A 251 0.69 20.80 5.28
C VAL A 251 0.29 21.15 3.85
N ALA A 252 1.00 22.08 3.20
CA ALA A 252 0.76 22.44 1.80
C ALA A 252 1.02 21.25 0.89
N LYS A 253 2.13 20.51 1.10
CA LYS A 253 2.44 19.29 0.34
C LYS A 253 1.31 18.28 0.47
N VAL A 254 0.88 17.98 1.69
CA VAL A 254 -0.18 17.01 1.97
C VAL A 254 -1.53 17.44 1.37
N MET A 255 -1.90 18.72 1.43
CA MET A 255 -3.09 19.23 0.72
C MET A 255 -2.98 19.02 -0.80
N GLY A 256 -1.76 19.14 -1.32
CA GLY A 256 -1.39 18.79 -2.69
C GLY A 256 -1.21 17.29 -2.93
N MET A 257 -1.54 16.40 -1.98
CA MET A 257 -1.33 14.94 -2.04
C MET A 257 0.14 14.51 -2.23
N TRP A 258 1.07 15.43 -1.95
CA TRP A 258 2.53 15.26 -1.93
C TRP A 258 3.01 15.05 -0.47
N GLY A 259 4.32 15.03 -0.26
CA GLY A 259 4.91 14.87 1.07
C GLY A 259 5.20 13.40 1.40
N PHE A 260 5.57 12.62 0.40
CA PHE A 260 6.05 11.26 0.61
C PHE A 260 7.47 11.30 1.22
N TRP A 261 7.82 10.40 2.13
CA TRP A 261 9.10 10.48 2.85
C TRP A 261 10.36 10.38 1.96
N ARG A 262 10.24 9.78 0.76
CA ARG A 262 11.34 9.56 -0.20
C ARG A 262 11.26 10.52 -1.41
N GLU A 263 11.14 11.82 -1.17
CA GLU A 263 11.02 12.81 -2.26
C GLU A 263 12.27 12.85 -3.17
N GLY A 264 13.46 12.57 -2.62
CA GLY A 264 14.74 12.60 -3.36
C GLY A 264 15.02 11.39 -4.25
N GLY A 265 14.22 10.32 -4.15
CA GLY A 265 14.41 9.09 -4.94
C GLY A 265 13.93 9.18 -6.39
N TYR A 266 13.33 10.31 -6.79
CA TYR A 266 12.65 10.47 -8.09
C TYR A 266 13.03 11.78 -8.77
N ILE A 267 13.74 11.68 -9.91
CA ILE A 267 14.36 12.81 -10.64
C ILE A 267 13.37 13.93 -10.99
N THR A 268 12.19 13.59 -11.49
CA THR A 268 11.33 14.55 -12.21
C THR A 268 10.16 15.10 -11.40
N SER A 269 9.76 14.45 -10.30
CA SER A 269 8.58 14.94 -9.57
C SER A 269 8.86 16.28 -8.90
N TYR A 270 9.89 16.37 -8.07
CA TYR A 270 10.12 17.58 -7.29
C TYR A 270 10.99 18.61 -8.03
N ARG A 271 12.07 18.19 -8.68
CA ARG A 271 13.04 19.13 -9.27
C ARG A 271 12.56 19.84 -10.53
N SER A 272 11.69 19.20 -11.31
CA SER A 272 11.21 19.74 -12.59
C SER A 272 9.83 20.39 -12.48
N MET A 273 9.20 20.36 -11.30
CA MET A 273 7.87 20.94 -11.12
C MET A 273 7.94 22.46 -11.00
N PRO A 274 7.14 23.22 -11.76
CA PRO A 274 6.96 24.64 -11.54
C PRO A 274 6.18 24.85 -10.23
N ILE A 275 6.91 25.07 -9.12
CA ILE A 275 6.34 25.23 -7.76
C ILE A 275 5.16 26.22 -7.72
N PRO A 276 5.20 27.41 -8.37
CA PRO A 276 4.06 28.32 -8.38
C PRO A 276 2.80 27.73 -9.01
N LEU A 277 2.93 27.00 -10.13
CA LEU A 277 1.78 26.36 -10.78
C LEU A 277 1.19 25.25 -9.92
N TRP A 278 2.04 24.54 -9.18
CA TRP A 278 1.58 23.55 -8.21
C TRP A 278 0.78 24.17 -7.07
N TYR A 279 1.28 25.25 -6.46
CA TYR A 279 0.54 25.97 -5.42
C TYR A 279 -0.81 26.45 -5.92
N ILE A 280 -0.85 27.08 -7.10
CA ILE A 280 -2.11 27.52 -7.74
C ILE A 280 -3.05 26.34 -7.90
N SER A 281 -2.55 25.19 -8.35
CA SER A 281 -3.36 23.99 -8.56
C SER A 281 -3.88 23.42 -7.24
N ALA A 282 -3.05 23.32 -6.20
CA ALA A 282 -3.47 22.88 -4.87
C ALA A 282 -4.56 23.81 -4.29
N ILE A 283 -4.38 25.13 -4.42
CA ILE A 283 -5.37 26.14 -3.98
C ILE A 283 -6.68 25.96 -4.74
N ILE A 284 -6.64 25.79 -6.06
CA ILE A 284 -7.84 25.56 -6.89
C ILE A 284 -8.57 24.29 -6.45
N LEU A 285 -7.86 23.18 -6.19
CA LEU A 285 -8.48 21.93 -5.73
C LEU A 285 -9.19 22.10 -4.39
N VAL A 286 -8.52 22.75 -3.41
CA VAL A 286 -9.12 23.06 -2.12
C VAL A 286 -10.32 23.98 -2.28
N ALA A 287 -10.22 25.04 -3.08
CA ALA A 287 -11.32 25.96 -3.33
C ALA A 287 -12.54 25.26 -3.96
N LEU A 288 -12.34 24.42 -4.98
CA LEU A 288 -13.42 23.65 -5.61
C LEU A 288 -14.05 22.65 -4.65
N MET A 289 -13.24 21.97 -3.83
CA MET A 289 -13.72 21.08 -2.78
C MET A 289 -14.60 21.83 -1.77
N LEU A 290 -14.16 23.01 -1.31
CA LEU A 290 -14.94 23.86 -0.40
C LEU A 290 -16.25 24.32 -1.04
N ILE A 291 -16.23 24.79 -2.30
CA ILE A 291 -17.45 25.16 -3.05
C ILE A 291 -18.39 23.95 -3.14
N GLY A 292 -17.86 22.75 -3.38
CA GLY A 292 -18.62 21.50 -3.37
C GLY A 292 -19.28 21.24 -2.03
N TYR A 293 -18.50 21.32 -0.94
CA TYR A 293 -19.00 21.14 0.42
C TYR A 293 -20.11 22.14 0.77
N TYR A 294 -19.93 23.43 0.48
CA TYR A 294 -20.93 24.46 0.80
C TYR A 294 -22.18 24.39 -0.11
N SER A 295 -22.05 23.91 -1.34
CA SER A 295 -23.17 23.85 -2.29
C SER A 295 -24.18 22.74 -2.01
N THR A 296 -23.80 21.72 -1.23
CA THR A 296 -24.72 20.65 -0.78
C THR A 296 -25.56 21.02 0.44
N ASN A 297 -25.52 22.29 0.88
CA ASN A 297 -26.05 22.72 2.17
C ASN A 297 -25.49 21.89 3.34
N LYS A 298 -24.26 21.38 3.19
CA LYS A 298 -23.56 20.54 4.18
C LYS A 298 -24.40 19.32 4.57
N ASP A 299 -24.89 18.60 3.56
CA ASP A 299 -25.57 17.33 3.78
C ASP A 299 -24.65 16.35 4.53
N LYS A 300 -25.23 15.31 5.13
CA LYS A 300 -24.47 14.34 5.94
C LYS A 300 -23.33 13.68 5.16
N THR A 301 -23.51 13.45 3.86
CA THR A 301 -22.51 12.78 3.02
C THR A 301 -21.34 13.72 2.75
N SER A 302 -21.60 14.99 2.44
CA SER A 302 -20.55 15.99 2.25
C SER A 302 -19.83 16.32 3.55
N LYS A 303 -20.51 16.33 4.70
CA LYS A 303 -19.85 16.45 6.02
C LYS A 303 -18.94 15.28 6.32
N PHE A 304 -19.35 14.06 5.98
CA PHE A 304 -18.53 12.87 6.08
C PHE A 304 -17.25 12.99 5.25
N PHE A 305 -17.35 13.30 3.95
CA PHE A 305 -16.16 13.49 3.10
C PHE A 305 -15.32 14.70 3.53
N PHE A 306 -15.93 15.82 3.92
CA PHE A 306 -15.17 16.98 4.42
C PHE A 306 -14.42 16.65 5.71
N SER A 307 -14.98 15.81 6.58
CA SER A 307 -14.30 15.36 7.79
C SER A 307 -13.17 14.39 7.47
N LEU A 308 -13.36 13.49 6.50
CA LEU A 308 -12.26 12.66 6.00
C LEU A 308 -11.11 13.51 5.45
N TRP A 309 -11.40 14.62 4.77
CA TRP A 309 -10.36 15.54 4.32
C TRP A 309 -9.53 16.09 5.50
N TRP A 310 -10.18 16.55 6.57
CA TRP A 310 -9.50 17.05 7.76
C TRP A 310 -8.73 15.97 8.50
N VAL A 311 -9.33 14.80 8.73
CA VAL A 311 -8.66 13.64 9.35
C VAL A 311 -7.45 13.24 8.52
N GLY A 312 -7.60 13.17 7.19
CA GLY A 312 -6.53 12.90 6.25
C GLY A 312 -5.41 13.94 6.35
N LEU A 313 -5.74 15.23 6.38
CA LEU A 313 -4.77 16.32 6.45
C LEU A 313 -3.96 16.28 7.75
N ILE A 314 -4.64 16.15 8.90
CA ILE A 314 -3.99 16.10 10.21
C ILE A 314 -3.09 14.87 10.30
N LEU A 315 -3.62 13.69 9.98
CA LEU A 315 -2.87 12.45 10.13
C LEU A 315 -1.78 12.27 9.08
N ALA A 316 -1.98 12.70 7.83
CA ALA A 316 -0.96 12.60 6.79
C ALA A 316 0.22 13.56 7.03
N THR A 317 -0.05 14.75 7.57
CA THR A 317 1.01 15.68 7.96
C THR A 317 1.90 15.09 9.05
N GLY A 318 1.34 14.25 9.93
CA GLY A 318 2.09 13.54 10.96
C GLY A 318 2.84 14.50 11.89
N ILE A 319 4.10 14.18 12.19
CA ILE A 319 4.97 15.01 13.03
C ILE A 319 5.64 16.17 12.31
N SER A 320 5.43 16.33 11.00
CA SER A 320 6.08 17.38 10.20
C SER A 320 5.51 18.78 10.40
N HIS A 321 4.58 18.98 11.35
CA HIS A 321 4.01 20.29 11.68
C HIS A 321 3.73 20.42 13.19
N PRO A 322 4.03 21.58 13.83
CA PRO A 322 3.88 21.76 15.28
C PRO A 322 2.48 21.45 15.83
N TYR A 323 1.42 21.78 15.09
CA TYR A 323 0.03 21.52 15.53
C TYR A 323 -0.45 20.09 15.31
N THR A 324 0.11 19.35 14.34
CA THR A 324 -0.31 17.96 14.07
C THR A 324 0.56 16.96 14.83
N SER A 325 1.79 17.33 15.15
CA SER A 325 2.77 16.48 15.83
C SER A 325 2.27 15.92 17.17
N PRO A 326 1.73 16.72 18.12
CA PRO A 326 1.24 16.16 19.38
C PRO A 326 0.10 15.16 19.20
N ILE A 327 -0.78 15.38 18.22
CA ILE A 327 -1.92 14.50 17.95
C ILE A 327 -1.41 13.17 17.38
N PHE A 328 -0.54 13.25 16.37
CA PHE A 328 -0.03 12.05 15.70
C PHE A 328 0.88 11.24 16.63
N ASP A 329 1.79 11.89 17.36
CA ASP A 329 2.67 11.25 18.35
C ASP A 329 1.88 10.57 19.48
N PHE A 330 0.82 11.23 19.98
CA PHE A 330 -0.08 10.60 20.97
C PHE A 330 -0.71 9.33 20.42
N LEU A 331 -1.26 9.36 19.21
CA LEU A 331 -1.85 8.18 18.58
C LEU A 331 -0.79 7.11 18.34
N PHE A 332 0.39 7.50 17.87
CA PHE A 332 1.51 6.60 17.59
C PHE A 332 1.98 5.85 18.84
N LYS A 333 2.08 6.52 19.98
CA LYS A 333 2.53 5.93 21.24
C LYS A 333 1.46 5.16 22.01
N HIS A 334 0.19 5.59 21.92
CA HIS A 334 -0.86 5.10 22.83
C HIS A 334 -1.98 4.32 22.15
N LEU A 335 -2.25 4.52 20.86
CA LEU A 335 -3.29 3.78 20.17
C LEU A 335 -2.68 2.47 19.63
N PRO A 336 -3.12 1.28 20.11
CA PRO A 336 -2.54 0.03 19.68
C PRO A 336 -2.56 -0.11 18.16
N LEU A 337 -1.45 -0.61 17.60
CA LEU A 337 -1.23 -0.82 16.16
C LEU A 337 -1.10 0.45 15.32
N PHE A 338 -1.32 1.64 15.89
CA PHE A 338 -1.24 2.90 15.14
C PHE A 338 0.20 3.22 14.72
N ASN A 339 1.21 2.78 15.49
CA ASN A 339 2.61 2.86 15.08
C ASN A 339 2.91 2.10 13.76
N GLY A 340 2.05 1.16 13.34
CA GLY A 340 2.09 0.59 11.99
C GLY A 340 1.94 1.62 10.87
N PHE A 341 1.39 2.80 11.16
CA PHE A 341 1.30 3.97 10.27
C PHE A 341 2.53 4.89 10.36
N ARG A 342 3.72 4.36 10.68
CA ARG A 342 5.00 5.10 10.62
C ARG A 342 5.17 5.94 9.36
N ASP A 343 4.70 5.44 8.22
CA ASP A 343 4.50 6.24 7.01
C ASP A 343 3.08 6.84 7.00
N SER A 344 3.00 8.06 7.54
CA SER A 344 1.77 8.83 7.70
C SER A 344 1.11 9.20 6.37
N HIS A 345 1.89 9.27 5.28
CA HIS A 345 1.41 9.67 3.95
C HIS A 345 0.32 8.72 3.39
N LYS A 346 0.08 7.54 3.99
CA LYS A 346 -1.07 6.68 3.66
C LYS A 346 -2.43 7.35 3.92
N PHE A 347 -2.50 8.29 4.86
CA PHE A 347 -3.73 9.04 5.17
C PHE A 347 -4.13 10.04 4.07
N VAL A 348 -3.24 10.35 3.12
CA VAL A 348 -3.56 11.13 1.91
C VAL A 348 -4.67 10.46 1.09
N SER A 349 -4.87 9.15 1.24
CA SER A 349 -6.01 8.45 0.66
C SER A 349 -7.36 9.10 1.02
N PHE A 350 -7.52 9.61 2.25
CA PHE A 350 -8.75 10.30 2.68
C PHE A 350 -8.92 11.65 1.98
N ILE A 351 -7.82 12.39 1.76
CA ILE A 351 -7.82 13.65 1.00
C ILE A 351 -8.26 13.38 -0.45
N ALA A 352 -7.67 12.38 -1.09
CA ALA A 352 -7.97 12.01 -2.46
C ALA A 352 -9.44 11.61 -2.65
N LEU A 353 -9.99 10.82 -1.72
CA LEU A 353 -11.42 10.46 -1.71
C LEU A 353 -12.34 11.68 -1.58
N SER A 354 -11.97 12.61 -0.71
CA SER A 354 -12.73 13.82 -0.46
C SER A 354 -12.73 14.75 -1.66
N TYR A 355 -11.58 14.90 -2.33
CA TYR A 355 -11.46 15.62 -3.59
C TYR A 355 -12.28 14.95 -4.70
N ALA A 356 -12.15 13.64 -4.86
CA ALA A 356 -12.89 12.88 -5.88
C ALA A 356 -14.42 13.04 -5.72
N TYR A 357 -14.92 13.17 -4.49
CA TYR A 357 -16.35 13.35 -4.23
C TYR A 357 -16.82 14.81 -4.33
N LEU A 358 -16.13 15.76 -3.68
CA LEU A 358 -16.61 17.14 -3.50
C LEU A 358 -16.28 18.07 -4.68
N ILE A 359 -15.14 17.91 -5.35
CA ILE A 359 -14.74 18.79 -6.47
C ILE A 359 -15.74 18.79 -7.63
N PRO A 360 -16.22 17.62 -8.12
CA PRO A 360 -17.22 17.59 -9.19
C PRO A 360 -18.51 18.31 -8.82
N ILE A 361 -18.94 18.22 -7.56
CA ILE A 361 -20.11 18.94 -7.03
C ILE A 361 -19.84 20.45 -7.06
N GLY A 362 -18.66 20.87 -6.61
CA GLY A 362 -18.25 22.28 -6.62
C GLY A 362 -18.26 22.89 -8.02
N LEU A 363 -17.77 22.15 -9.01
CA LEU A 363 -17.78 22.58 -10.41
C LEU A 363 -19.20 22.69 -10.99
N ILE A 364 -20.10 21.77 -10.67
CA ILE A 364 -21.50 21.86 -11.09
C ILE A 364 -22.17 23.08 -10.48
N SER A 365 -21.95 23.33 -9.19
CA SER A 365 -22.49 24.51 -8.52
C SER A 365 -21.97 25.80 -9.13
N LEU A 366 -20.65 25.86 -9.40
CA LEU A 366 -20.02 27.02 -10.02
C LEU A 366 -20.59 27.27 -11.41
N LYS A 367 -20.79 26.22 -12.21
CA LYS A 367 -21.43 26.33 -13.52
C LYS A 367 -22.84 26.90 -13.43
N GLN A 368 -23.66 26.39 -12.49
CA GLN A 368 -25.02 26.87 -12.32
C GLN A 368 -25.06 28.35 -11.92
N LYS A 369 -24.15 28.78 -11.04
CA LYS A 369 -24.06 30.17 -10.56
C LYS A 369 -23.51 31.13 -11.61
N LEU A 370 -22.44 30.76 -12.31
CA LEU A 370 -21.75 31.64 -13.27
C LEU A 370 -22.33 31.58 -14.69
N LYS A 371 -23.28 30.67 -14.96
CA LYS A 371 -23.89 30.46 -16.29
C LYS A 371 -22.87 30.17 -17.42
N ILE A 372 -21.68 29.66 -17.09
CA ILE A 372 -20.62 29.40 -18.07
C ILE A 372 -20.89 28.08 -18.82
N LYS A 373 -20.58 28.04 -20.13
CA LYS A 373 -20.59 26.80 -20.92
C LYS A 373 -19.54 25.83 -20.33
N ILE A 374 -20.03 24.72 -19.73
CA ILE A 374 -19.24 23.71 -18.98
C ILE A 374 -17.96 23.28 -19.67
N THR A 375 -18.03 23.08 -20.97
CA THR A 375 -17.02 22.32 -21.70
C THR A 375 -15.67 23.00 -21.57
N SER A 376 -15.58 24.29 -21.88
CA SER A 376 -14.29 24.99 -21.93
C SER A 376 -13.59 25.10 -20.56
N ILE A 377 -14.31 25.41 -19.48
CA ILE A 377 -13.69 25.54 -18.13
C ILE A 377 -13.42 24.18 -17.50
N THR A 378 -14.31 23.20 -17.67
CA THR A 378 -14.08 21.87 -17.13
C THR A 378 -12.87 21.24 -17.82
N TYR A 379 -12.76 21.37 -19.15
CA TYR A 379 -11.58 20.91 -19.87
C TYR A 379 -10.33 21.71 -19.50
N LEU A 380 -10.41 23.04 -19.35
CA LEU A 380 -9.26 23.85 -18.93
C LEU A 380 -8.75 23.47 -17.53
N LEU A 381 -9.64 23.29 -16.55
CA LEU A 381 -9.26 22.88 -15.19
C LEU A 381 -8.77 21.43 -15.14
N LEU A 382 -9.36 20.55 -15.95
CA LEU A 382 -8.94 19.16 -16.08
C LEU A 382 -7.57 19.06 -16.79
N ILE A 383 -7.33 19.89 -17.80
CA ILE A 383 -6.03 20.06 -18.46
C ILE A 383 -5.01 20.65 -17.49
N LEU A 384 -5.36 21.70 -16.75
CA LEU A 384 -4.46 22.30 -15.76
C LEU A 384 -4.12 21.27 -14.67
N PHE A 385 -5.11 20.55 -14.14
CA PHE A 385 -4.92 19.47 -13.18
C PHE A 385 -4.03 18.36 -13.73
N ILE A 386 -4.25 17.91 -14.96
CA ILE A 386 -3.41 16.90 -15.60
C ILE A 386 -1.98 17.43 -15.78
N ILE A 387 -1.82 18.64 -16.32
CA ILE A 387 -0.52 19.22 -16.65
C ILE A 387 0.30 19.56 -15.40
N THR A 388 -0.30 20.06 -14.33
CA THR A 388 0.45 20.48 -13.14
C THR A 388 0.55 19.36 -12.12
N TYR A 389 -0.50 18.58 -11.94
CA TYR A 389 -0.64 17.68 -10.80
C TYR A 389 -0.30 16.22 -11.17
N THR A 390 -0.45 15.85 -12.44
CA THR A 390 -0.09 14.50 -12.96
C THR A 390 1.14 14.50 -13.86
N PHE A 391 1.83 15.64 -14.02
CA PHE A 391 3.05 15.75 -14.82
C PHE A 391 4.06 14.61 -14.57
N PRO A 392 4.37 14.25 -13.30
CA PRO A 392 5.33 13.19 -13.04
C PRO A 392 4.84 11.80 -13.50
N LEU A 393 3.52 11.57 -13.52
CA LEU A 393 2.91 10.33 -14.04
C LEU A 393 3.01 10.24 -15.56
N ILE A 394 2.77 11.34 -16.26
CA ILE A 394 2.83 11.36 -17.74
C ILE A 394 4.24 11.00 -18.22
N ASN A 395 5.27 11.46 -17.50
CA ASN A 395 6.65 11.18 -17.82
C ASN A 395 7.23 9.96 -17.07
N ILE A 396 6.40 9.05 -16.56
CA ILE A 396 6.88 7.91 -15.75
C ILE A 396 7.79 6.96 -16.54
N ASN A 397 7.56 6.86 -17.85
CA ASN A 397 8.32 6.00 -18.76
C ASN A 397 9.80 6.37 -18.88
N SER A 398 10.19 7.59 -18.51
CA SER A 398 11.60 8.03 -18.49
C SER A 398 12.22 8.01 -17.09
N GLN A 399 11.49 7.51 -16.09
CA GLN A 399 11.91 7.57 -14.68
C GLN A 399 12.20 6.21 -14.07
N ILE A 400 11.58 5.15 -14.60
CA ILE A 400 11.81 3.79 -14.13
C ILE A 400 12.38 2.98 -15.28
N PHE A 401 13.57 2.44 -15.07
CA PHE A 401 14.25 1.59 -16.04
C PHE A 401 14.38 0.18 -15.49
N PRO A 402 14.20 -0.84 -16.35
CA PRO A 402 14.54 -2.20 -15.96
C PRO A 402 16.05 -2.34 -15.76
N ALA A 403 16.44 -3.12 -14.75
CA ALA A 403 17.81 -3.63 -14.64
C ALA A 403 17.78 -5.14 -14.45
N ASN A 404 18.82 -5.79 -14.97
CA ASN A 404 19.05 -7.21 -14.72
C ASN A 404 19.99 -7.36 -13.52
N TYR A 405 19.76 -8.39 -12.73
CA TYR A 405 20.72 -8.79 -11.71
C TYR A 405 22.04 -9.21 -12.36
N PRO A 406 23.19 -8.83 -11.78
CA PRO A 406 24.48 -9.31 -12.27
C PRO A 406 24.58 -10.85 -12.25
N ASP A 407 25.24 -11.45 -13.25
CA ASP A 407 25.45 -12.91 -13.33
C ASP A 407 26.10 -13.51 -12.08
N SER A 408 26.82 -12.70 -11.32
CA SER A 408 27.41 -13.05 -10.02
C SER A 408 26.39 -13.64 -9.04
N TYR A 409 25.17 -13.10 -9.00
CA TYR A 409 24.12 -13.56 -8.07
C TYR A 409 23.59 -14.93 -8.50
N ILE A 410 23.44 -15.15 -9.81
CA ILE A 410 22.99 -16.43 -10.37
C ILE A 410 24.04 -17.51 -10.09
N LYS A 411 25.32 -17.23 -10.35
CA LYS A 411 26.43 -18.16 -10.07
C LYS A 411 26.55 -18.53 -8.59
N VAL A 412 26.35 -17.55 -7.70
CA VAL A 412 26.32 -17.82 -6.25
C VAL A 412 25.13 -18.69 -5.86
N ASN A 413 23.95 -18.49 -6.46
CA ASN A 413 22.79 -19.36 -6.25
C ASN A 413 23.11 -20.81 -6.67
N GLU A 414 23.66 -20.99 -7.88
CA GLU A 414 24.07 -22.30 -8.40
C GLU A 414 25.09 -23.00 -7.49
N TYR A 415 26.11 -22.25 -7.03
CA TYR A 415 27.07 -22.75 -6.06
C TYR A 415 26.39 -23.20 -4.77
N LEU A 416 25.54 -22.36 -4.15
CA LEU A 416 24.90 -22.65 -2.87
C LEU A 416 23.89 -23.81 -2.93
N LYS A 417 23.34 -24.13 -4.11
CA LYS A 417 22.50 -25.33 -4.32
C LYS A 417 23.27 -26.63 -4.20
N THR A 418 24.57 -26.62 -4.50
CA THR A 418 25.44 -27.80 -4.34
C THR A 418 25.87 -28.05 -2.88
N GLN A 419 25.55 -27.11 -1.99
CA GLN A 419 25.97 -27.12 -0.60
C GLN A 419 24.85 -27.59 0.34
N PRO A 420 25.16 -28.16 1.52
CA PRO A 420 24.13 -28.61 2.48
C PRO A 420 23.16 -27.50 2.91
N GLU A 421 21.85 -27.78 2.93
CA GLU A 421 20.79 -26.78 3.21
C GLU A 421 20.56 -26.46 4.70
N ASN A 422 21.06 -27.29 5.62
CA ASN A 422 20.65 -27.27 7.03
C ASN A 422 21.16 -26.07 7.86
N ASN A 423 21.60 -24.97 7.25
CA ASN A 423 22.20 -23.83 7.96
C ASN A 423 21.79 -22.49 7.33
N TYR A 424 21.80 -21.44 8.14
CA TYR A 424 21.55 -20.08 7.68
C TYR A 424 22.73 -19.58 6.84
N ALA A 425 22.40 -18.77 5.84
CA ALA A 425 23.35 -17.88 5.19
C ALA A 425 23.05 -16.45 5.64
N ILE A 426 24.05 -15.60 5.80
CA ILE A 426 23.85 -14.17 6.03
C ILE A 426 24.27 -13.36 4.81
N TYR A 427 23.65 -12.20 4.59
CA TYR A 427 24.02 -11.27 3.53
C TYR A 427 24.54 -9.96 4.09
N LEU A 428 25.67 -9.52 3.54
CA LEU A 428 26.38 -8.29 3.89
C LEU A 428 26.51 -7.42 2.63
N PRO A 429 26.43 -6.08 2.75
CA PRO A 429 26.33 -5.31 4.00
C PRO A 429 25.04 -5.53 4.80
N TRP A 430 25.14 -5.41 6.12
CA TRP A 430 24.05 -5.71 7.06
C TRP A 430 22.99 -4.60 7.07
N GLN A 431 22.27 -4.46 5.96
CA GLN A 431 21.23 -3.45 5.74
C GLN A 431 20.05 -4.08 4.99
N GLY A 432 18.85 -3.53 5.17
CA GLY A 432 17.64 -3.95 4.48
C GLY A 432 17.49 -3.33 3.09
N TYR A 433 18.05 -2.13 2.91
CA TYR A 433 18.04 -1.39 1.66
C TYR A 433 19.44 -0.90 1.31
N LEU A 434 19.88 -1.20 0.09
CA LEU A 434 21.20 -0.85 -0.42
C LEU A 434 21.10 -0.16 -1.77
N THR A 435 22.12 0.63 -2.09
CA THR A 435 22.35 1.19 -3.42
C THR A 435 23.47 0.40 -4.09
N TYR A 436 23.29 0.07 -5.37
CA TYR A 436 24.26 -0.67 -6.17
C TYR A 436 24.61 0.11 -7.44
N ASP A 437 25.80 -0.16 -7.98
CA ASP A 437 26.23 0.36 -9.30
C ASP A 437 25.17 0.13 -10.39
N TRP A 438 24.56 -1.06 -10.38
CA TRP A 438 23.59 -1.47 -11.38
C TRP A 438 22.19 -0.92 -11.13
N SER A 439 21.84 -0.60 -9.87
CA SER A 439 20.53 -0.05 -9.52
C SER A 439 20.48 1.48 -9.63
N LEU A 440 21.61 2.18 -9.60
CA LEU A 440 21.67 3.61 -9.96
C LEU A 440 21.18 3.91 -11.38
N LYS A 441 21.16 2.89 -12.25
CA LYS A 441 20.62 3.00 -13.61
C LYS A 441 19.09 2.93 -13.63
N THR A 442 18.45 2.46 -12.57
CA THR A 442 16.98 2.26 -12.51
C THR A 442 16.24 3.39 -11.82
N SER A 443 16.89 4.08 -10.88
CA SER A 443 16.31 5.17 -10.09
C SER A 443 17.40 6.13 -9.61
N SER A 444 17.01 7.33 -9.18
CA SER A 444 17.97 8.43 -8.97
C SER A 444 18.89 8.28 -7.77
N ASP A 445 18.44 7.57 -6.74
CA ASP A 445 19.25 7.21 -5.57
C ASP A 445 19.72 5.75 -5.63
N GLY A 446 19.25 4.98 -6.63
CA GLY A 446 19.51 3.55 -6.82
C GLY A 446 19.17 2.67 -5.62
N ARG A 447 18.51 3.19 -4.59
CA ARG A 447 18.28 2.43 -3.36
C ARG A 447 17.14 1.44 -3.60
N ILE A 448 17.37 0.17 -3.30
CA ILE A 448 16.39 -0.91 -3.44
C ILE A 448 16.43 -1.80 -2.20
N SER A 449 15.34 -2.53 -1.94
CA SER A 449 15.40 -3.64 -0.97
C SER A 449 16.46 -4.63 -1.44
N VAL A 450 17.24 -5.17 -0.50
CA VAL A 450 18.25 -6.19 -0.81
C VAL A 450 17.59 -7.36 -1.56
N PRO A 451 18.03 -7.69 -2.79
CA PRO A 451 17.32 -8.62 -3.66
C PRO A 451 17.70 -10.09 -3.43
N ILE A 452 18.69 -10.36 -2.56
CA ILE A 452 19.34 -11.68 -2.48
C ILE A 452 18.37 -12.83 -2.23
N ASN A 453 17.34 -12.60 -1.40
CA ASN A 453 16.34 -13.59 -1.04
C ASN A 453 15.38 -13.96 -2.19
N GLN A 454 15.33 -13.16 -3.24
CA GLN A 454 14.55 -13.42 -4.46
C GLN A 454 15.36 -14.17 -5.51
N ILE A 455 16.70 -14.07 -5.45
CA ILE A 455 17.61 -14.64 -6.45
C ILE A 455 18.19 -15.97 -5.96
N VAL A 456 18.54 -16.05 -4.67
CA VAL A 456 19.17 -17.22 -4.06
C VAL A 456 18.13 -18.07 -3.33
N GLU A 457 18.06 -19.35 -3.70
CA GLU A 457 17.19 -20.37 -3.13
C GLU A 457 17.79 -20.92 -1.84
N ARG A 458 18.00 -20.05 -0.86
CA ARG A 458 18.45 -20.41 0.48
C ARG A 458 17.80 -19.49 1.51
N ASN A 459 17.77 -19.93 2.76
CA ASN A 459 17.37 -19.09 3.90
C ASN A 459 18.48 -18.09 4.21
N ILE A 460 18.43 -16.93 3.56
CA ILE A 460 19.39 -15.85 3.76
C ILE A 460 18.82 -14.84 4.75
N VAL A 461 19.49 -14.72 5.89
CA VAL A 461 19.25 -13.66 6.85
C VAL A 461 20.02 -12.43 6.38
N GLN A 462 19.32 -11.33 6.18
CA GLN A 462 19.94 -10.06 5.84
C GLN A 462 19.77 -9.11 7.01
N GLY A 463 20.63 -8.09 7.04
CA GLY A 463 20.41 -6.98 7.93
C GLY A 463 19.08 -6.33 7.62
N GLU A 464 18.53 -5.73 8.64
CA GLU A 464 17.48 -4.78 8.45
C GLU A 464 18.12 -3.40 8.49
N ASP A 465 17.51 -2.43 7.80
CA ASP A 465 17.85 -1.04 8.13
C ASP A 465 17.58 -0.85 9.63
N VAL A 466 18.13 0.22 10.23
CA VAL A 466 17.90 0.65 11.64
C VAL A 466 16.42 0.59 12.07
N TRP A 467 15.51 0.43 11.10
CA TRP A 467 14.06 0.52 11.16
C TRP A 467 13.28 -0.79 10.86
N GLY A 468 13.90 -1.97 10.94
CA GLY A 468 13.26 -3.29 10.70
C GLY A 468 12.89 -4.11 11.95
N SER A 469 12.30 -5.29 11.75
CA SER A 469 11.71 -6.18 12.76
C SER A 469 12.69 -6.93 13.69
N GLU A 470 12.34 -7.00 14.98
CA GLU A 470 13.06 -7.72 16.04
C GLU A 470 12.85 -9.24 15.90
N ASN A 471 13.42 -9.83 14.86
CA ASN A 471 13.74 -11.24 14.92
C ASN A 471 14.91 -11.40 15.89
N THR A 472 14.72 -12.20 16.95
CA THR A 472 15.78 -12.52 17.92
C THR A 472 17.05 -12.99 17.22
N LEU A 473 16.91 -13.78 16.15
CA LEU A 473 18.03 -14.23 15.31
C LEU A 473 18.73 -13.08 14.60
N ILE A 474 18.00 -12.11 14.02
CA ILE A 474 18.59 -10.94 13.35
C ILE A 474 19.35 -10.09 14.37
N ARG A 475 18.79 -9.90 15.58
CA ARG A 475 19.44 -9.15 16.66
C ARG A 475 20.68 -9.86 17.19
N GLU A 476 20.61 -11.19 17.36
CA GLU A 476 21.75 -12.02 17.77
C GLU A 476 22.87 -11.94 16.72
N ILE A 477 22.54 -12.11 15.44
CA ILE A 477 23.50 -11.95 14.34
C ILE A 477 24.06 -10.52 14.30
N GLY A 478 23.23 -9.50 14.46
CA GLY A 478 23.66 -8.10 14.53
C GLY A 478 24.71 -7.87 15.64
N LYS A 479 24.44 -8.36 16.85
CA LYS A 479 25.42 -8.31 17.96
C LYS A 479 26.71 -9.08 17.65
N CYS A 480 26.62 -10.21 16.95
CA CYS A 480 27.80 -10.95 16.51
C CYS A 480 28.62 -10.15 15.48
N LEU A 481 27.96 -9.41 14.58
CA LEU A 481 28.61 -8.56 13.59
C LEU A 481 29.28 -7.34 14.24
N ASP A 482 28.63 -6.71 15.23
CA ASP A 482 29.20 -5.59 16.01
C ASP A 482 30.48 -6.00 16.74
N THR A 483 30.53 -7.22 17.25
CA THR A 483 31.69 -7.80 17.94
C THR A 483 32.71 -8.45 17.00
N GLN A 484 32.44 -8.47 15.69
CA GLN A 484 33.32 -9.03 14.66
C GLN A 484 33.77 -10.48 14.95
N ASN A 485 32.85 -11.30 15.49
CA ASN A 485 33.17 -12.63 16.00
C ASN A 485 32.51 -13.75 15.17
N THR A 486 33.31 -14.47 14.38
CA THR A 486 32.82 -15.58 13.53
C THR A 486 32.24 -16.74 14.35
N LYS A 487 32.81 -17.04 15.53
CA LYS A 487 32.28 -18.10 16.41
C LYS A 487 30.89 -17.76 16.95
N CYS A 488 30.60 -16.48 17.15
CA CYS A 488 29.26 -16.02 17.53
C CYS A 488 28.25 -16.34 16.41
N LEU A 489 28.62 -16.09 15.15
CA LEU A 489 27.78 -16.43 13.98
C LEU A 489 27.59 -17.95 13.83
N GLU A 490 28.66 -18.73 14.02
CA GLU A 490 28.60 -20.19 14.03
C GLU A 490 27.61 -20.70 15.10
N ASN A 491 27.71 -20.18 16.33
CA ASN A 491 26.78 -20.54 17.40
C ASN A 491 25.32 -20.16 17.09
N ALA A 492 25.10 -19.10 16.31
CA ALA A 492 23.78 -18.71 15.81
C ALA A 492 23.27 -19.57 14.62
N GLY A 493 24.01 -20.60 14.22
CA GLY A 493 23.64 -21.50 13.12
C GLY A 493 23.93 -20.93 11.73
N VAL A 494 24.75 -19.88 11.64
CA VAL A 494 25.23 -19.35 10.36
C VAL A 494 26.37 -20.22 9.85
N ARG A 495 26.31 -20.59 8.57
CA ARG A 495 27.39 -21.33 7.88
C ARG A 495 27.98 -20.57 6.71
N TYR A 496 27.18 -19.74 6.04
CA TYR A 496 27.63 -18.99 4.87
C TYR A 496 27.47 -17.49 5.10
N VAL A 497 28.46 -16.72 4.68
CA VAL A 497 28.40 -15.25 4.65
C VAL A 497 28.53 -14.82 3.20
N LEU A 498 27.52 -14.14 2.66
CA LEU A 498 27.53 -13.56 1.32
C LEU A 498 27.89 -12.09 1.46
N LYS A 499 29.05 -11.68 0.93
CA LYS A 499 29.50 -10.29 0.94
C LYS A 499 29.34 -9.68 -0.45
N ASP A 500 28.50 -8.66 -0.54
CA ASP A 500 28.27 -7.92 -1.77
C ASP A 500 29.25 -6.76 -1.93
N LYS A 501 30.14 -6.91 -2.91
CA LYS A 501 31.16 -5.93 -3.31
C LYS A 501 30.62 -4.87 -4.25
N CYS A 502 29.44 -5.08 -4.84
CA CYS A 502 28.79 -4.15 -5.76
C CYS A 502 27.80 -3.20 -5.04
N ALA A 503 27.59 -3.38 -3.74
CA ALA A 503 26.85 -2.45 -2.90
C ALA A 503 27.74 -1.25 -2.52
N PHE A 504 27.23 -0.03 -2.69
CA PHE A 504 27.91 1.18 -2.23
C PHE A 504 27.72 1.36 -0.73
N TYR A 505 28.55 0.67 0.04
CA TYR A 505 28.49 0.75 1.48
C TYR A 505 29.90 0.72 2.08
N PRO A 506 30.26 1.67 2.94
CA PRO A 506 31.65 1.91 3.33
C PRO A 506 32.21 0.91 4.35
N GLU A 507 31.39 0.02 4.92
CA GLU A 507 31.86 -0.91 5.95
C GLU A 507 32.82 -1.98 5.42
N SER A 508 33.97 -2.12 6.09
CA SER A 508 34.94 -3.17 5.82
C SER A 508 34.70 -4.37 6.74
N TYR A 509 34.09 -5.42 6.20
CA TYR A 509 34.04 -6.75 6.84
C TYR A 509 35.40 -7.48 6.72
N GLY A 510 36.49 -6.81 7.09
CA GLY A 510 37.86 -7.30 6.93
C GLY A 510 38.22 -8.43 7.91
N TRP A 511 37.49 -8.55 9.02
CA TRP A 511 37.66 -9.58 10.05
C TRP A 511 37.14 -10.97 9.64
N LEU A 512 36.46 -11.08 8.48
CA LEU A 512 36.08 -12.35 7.88
C LEU A 512 37.34 -13.08 7.37
N ASN A 513 38.13 -13.62 8.31
CA ASN A 513 39.36 -14.39 8.07
C ASN A 513 39.07 -15.84 7.63
N SER A 514 37.80 -16.21 7.49
CA SER A 514 37.34 -17.50 6.97
C SER A 514 37.82 -17.75 5.54
N ILE A 515 38.07 -19.02 5.19
CA ILE A 515 38.45 -19.42 3.84
C ILE A 515 37.32 -19.00 2.89
N LYS A 516 37.63 -18.06 1.98
CA LYS A 516 36.71 -17.67 0.92
C LYS A 516 36.41 -18.92 0.08
N ALA A 517 35.15 -19.35 0.10
CA ALA A 517 34.73 -20.63 -0.47
C ALA A 517 34.33 -20.50 -1.94
N TYR A 518 33.84 -19.32 -2.34
CA TYR A 518 33.48 -19.00 -3.71
C TYR A 518 33.60 -17.50 -3.95
N GLU A 519 34.06 -17.09 -5.13
CA GLU A 519 34.24 -15.69 -5.50
C GLU A 519 33.65 -15.40 -6.88
N THR A 520 32.96 -14.27 -6.97
CA THR A 520 32.48 -13.71 -8.23
C THR A 520 32.82 -12.21 -8.29
N LYS A 521 32.41 -11.54 -9.37
CA LYS A 521 32.62 -10.10 -9.52
C LYS A 521 31.91 -9.29 -8.42
N CYS A 522 30.64 -9.58 -8.16
CA CYS A 522 29.85 -8.82 -7.16
C CYS A 522 29.73 -9.50 -5.81
N LEU A 523 29.82 -10.83 -5.72
CA LEU A 523 29.54 -11.55 -4.48
C LEU A 523 30.67 -12.51 -4.12
N ASP A 524 31.12 -12.41 -2.88
CA ASP A 524 31.98 -13.40 -2.24
C ASP A 524 31.15 -14.26 -1.29
N VAL A 525 31.44 -15.57 -1.26
CA VAL A 525 30.87 -16.50 -0.30
C VAL A 525 31.98 -16.98 0.63
N TYR A 526 31.79 -16.76 1.92
CA TYR A 526 32.66 -17.28 2.97
C TYR A 526 31.95 -18.42 3.68
N GLN A 527 32.70 -19.46 4.03
CA GLN A 527 32.19 -20.61 4.77
C GLN A 527 32.74 -20.59 6.20
N LEU A 528 31.85 -20.78 7.17
CA LEU A 528 32.16 -20.89 8.60
C LEU A 528 32.15 -22.37 9.04
N ASP A 529 32.91 -22.68 10.08
CA ASP A 529 33.04 -24.04 10.60
C ASP A 529 31.88 -24.33 11.56
N ASN A 530 30.81 -24.93 11.03
CA ASN A 530 29.61 -25.16 11.83
C ASN A 530 29.04 -26.58 11.73
N LYS A 531 28.63 -27.13 12.88
CA LYS A 531 27.88 -28.39 12.98
C LYS A 531 26.43 -28.15 12.53
N GLN A 532 25.84 -29.16 11.88
CA GLN A 532 24.46 -29.06 11.39
C GLN A 532 23.50 -28.68 12.52
N VAL A 533 22.77 -27.58 12.34
CA VAL A 533 21.64 -27.22 13.21
C VAL A 533 20.38 -27.82 12.61
N ASN A 534 19.63 -28.59 13.40
CA ASN A 534 18.39 -29.21 12.94
C ASN A 534 17.27 -28.17 12.97
N ILE A 535 17.08 -27.43 11.87
CA ILE A 535 16.04 -26.40 11.79
C ILE A 535 14.68 -27.08 11.62
N SER A 536 13.91 -27.13 12.72
CA SER A 536 12.56 -27.70 12.75
C SER A 536 11.59 -26.95 11.81
N LYS A 537 11.20 -27.60 10.71
CA LYS A 537 10.13 -27.16 9.79
C LYS A 537 8.74 -27.47 10.39
N LYS A 538 8.23 -26.66 11.31
CA LYS A 538 6.84 -26.80 11.80
C LYS A 538 5.99 -25.62 11.39
N ILE A 539 4.88 -25.88 10.71
CA ILE A 539 3.85 -24.87 10.45
C ILE A 539 3.28 -24.43 11.81
N PRO A 540 3.27 -23.13 12.13
CA PRO A 540 2.70 -22.65 13.38
C PRO A 540 1.22 -23.04 13.47
N GLY A 541 0.80 -23.73 14.54
CA GLY A 541 -0.59 -24.18 14.69
C GLY A 541 -1.62 -23.03 14.62
N ARG A 542 -1.22 -21.83 15.06
CA ARG A 542 -2.02 -20.61 14.92
C ARG A 542 -2.38 -20.29 13.47
N PHE A 543 -1.47 -20.52 12.51
CA PHE A 543 -1.72 -20.28 11.09
C PHE A 543 -2.91 -21.10 10.59
N ILE A 544 -2.88 -22.39 10.88
CA ILE A 544 -3.94 -23.34 10.50
C ILE A 544 -5.25 -22.90 11.14
N PHE A 545 -5.22 -22.52 12.42
CA PHE A 545 -6.39 -22.05 13.15
C PHE A 545 -6.99 -20.77 12.54
N GLY A 546 -6.17 -19.76 12.25
CA GLY A 546 -6.62 -18.51 11.62
C GLY A 546 -7.20 -18.72 10.22
N LEU A 547 -6.60 -19.62 9.42
CA LEU A 547 -7.09 -19.98 8.10
C LEU A 547 -8.48 -20.63 8.18
N ILE A 548 -8.64 -21.59 9.10
CA ILE A 548 -9.91 -22.28 9.33
C ILE A 548 -11.01 -21.28 9.72
N ILE A 549 -10.75 -20.38 10.68
CA ILE A 549 -11.74 -19.37 11.10
C ILE A 549 -12.14 -18.47 9.93
N SER A 550 -11.18 -17.95 9.17
CA SER A 550 -11.46 -17.09 8.02
C SER A 550 -12.31 -17.80 6.96
N LEU A 551 -12.01 -19.07 6.64
CA LEU A 551 -12.77 -19.86 5.65
C LEU A 551 -14.19 -20.17 6.11
N PHE A 552 -14.38 -20.61 7.36
CA PHE A 552 -15.72 -20.87 7.91
C PHE A 552 -16.56 -19.59 7.98
N THR A 553 -15.95 -18.48 8.38
CA THR A 553 -16.63 -17.18 8.44
C THR A 553 -17.09 -16.74 7.04
N PHE A 554 -16.21 -16.87 6.04
CA PHE A 554 -16.53 -16.54 4.65
C PHE A 554 -17.66 -17.43 4.11
N ALA A 555 -17.58 -18.74 4.31
CA ALA A 555 -18.61 -19.68 3.88
C ALA A 555 -19.98 -19.36 4.51
N GLY A 556 -20.02 -19.08 5.81
CA GLY A 556 -21.23 -18.65 6.52
C GLY A 556 -21.83 -17.37 5.93
N MET A 557 -21.00 -16.36 5.64
CA MET A 557 -21.46 -15.13 4.99
C MET A 557 -22.06 -15.38 3.60
N VAL A 558 -21.42 -16.22 2.79
CA VAL A 558 -21.91 -16.56 1.43
C VAL A 558 -23.26 -17.28 1.51
N LEU A 559 -23.42 -18.22 2.45
CA LEU A 559 -24.69 -18.92 2.67
C LEU A 559 -25.82 -17.96 3.06
N VAL A 560 -25.56 -17.01 3.96
CA VAL A 560 -26.55 -15.98 4.36
C VAL A 560 -26.96 -15.11 3.18
N LEU A 561 -26.01 -14.73 2.32
CA LEU A 561 -26.30 -13.96 1.11
C LEU A 561 -27.12 -14.78 0.09
N ALA A 562 -26.81 -16.07 -0.07
CA ALA A 562 -27.49 -16.96 -1.01
C ALA A 562 -28.94 -17.27 -0.59
N GLN A 563 -29.19 -17.59 0.68
CA GLN A 563 -30.53 -17.90 1.21
C GLN A 563 -31.53 -16.76 1.05
N LYS A 564 -31.07 -15.51 1.07
CA LYS A 564 -31.94 -14.34 0.91
C LYS A 564 -32.26 -14.04 -0.55
N SER A 565 -31.45 -14.53 -1.49
CA SER A 565 -31.69 -14.40 -2.93
C SER A 565 -32.72 -15.40 -3.47
N SER A 566 -32.93 -16.53 -2.78
CA SER A 566 -33.88 -17.57 -3.20
C SER A 566 -35.33 -17.31 -2.78
N LYS A 567 -35.57 -16.40 -1.81
CA LYS A 567 -36.92 -15.92 -1.51
C LYS A 567 -37.39 -15.00 -2.65
N LYS A 568 -38.10 -15.58 -3.63
CA LYS A 568 -38.79 -14.81 -4.67
C LYS A 568 -39.67 -13.74 -4.01
N PRO A 569 -39.63 -12.48 -4.48
CA PRO A 569 -40.59 -11.48 -4.04
C PRO A 569 -41.97 -11.83 -4.62
N GLY A 570 -42.84 -12.46 -3.82
CA GLY A 570 -44.23 -12.75 -4.21
C GLY A 570 -44.70 -14.17 -3.98
N GLN A 571 -44.58 -14.69 -2.76
CA GLN A 571 -45.57 -15.58 -2.16
C GLN A 571 -45.97 -14.99 -0.81
#